data_AF-A0A965R6I5-F1
#
_entry.id   AF-A0A965R6I5-F1
#
_cell.length_a   1.000
_cell.length_b   1.000
_cell.length_c   1.000
_cell.angle_alpha   90.00
_cell.angle_beta   90.00
_cell.angle_gamma   90.00
#
_symmetry.space_group_name_H-M   'P 1'
#
loop_
_entity.id
_entity.type
_entity.pdbx_description
1 polymer ?
#
loop_
_entity_poly.entity_id
_entity_poly.type
_entity_poly.pdbx_seq_one_letter_code
_entity_poly.pdbx_strand_id
1 'polypeptide(L)'
;MQDFKNWLEQCKESGKTTFSYEEIIAHLDAKPSNNMLLATKIVEYLNSQVGSTFTTKSKKTLELINARLSEGYTLHEFKLVIDRKAQQWLFTEQAKYLRPTTLFNATKFEIYLNESDITNGKPTTKLQKIGVAINEAKSNW
;
A
#
# COMPACT_ATOMS: atom_id res chain seq x y z
N MET A 1 18.75 -3.02 3.13
CA MET A 1 19.62 -2.21 2.23
C MET A 1 21.01 -2.01 2.84
N GLN A 2 21.13 -1.84 4.17
CA GLN A 2 22.44 -1.80 4.84
C GLN A 2 23.13 -3.17 4.89
N ASP A 3 22.38 -4.25 5.05
CA ASP A 3 22.94 -5.62 5.13
C ASP A 3 23.63 -6.06 3.84
N PHE A 4 23.10 -5.67 2.68
CA PHE A 4 23.70 -5.96 1.38
C PHE A 4 25.05 -5.24 1.19
N LYS A 5 25.17 -4.00 1.67
CA LYS A 5 26.44 -3.26 1.62
C LYS A 5 27.50 -3.87 2.54
N ASN A 6 27.11 -4.27 3.74
CA ASN A 6 28.00 -4.92 4.69
C ASN A 6 28.46 -6.30 4.20
N TRP A 7 27.57 -7.06 3.54
CA TRP A 7 27.92 -8.33 2.90
C TRP A 7 28.91 -8.13 1.76
N LEU A 8 28.70 -7.14 0.89
CA LEU A 8 29.66 -6.82 -0.19
C LEU A 8 31.06 -6.44 0.34
N GLU A 9 31.15 -5.76 1.49
CA GLU A 9 32.44 -5.46 2.12
C GLU A 9 33.14 -6.72 2.66
N GLN A 10 32.42 -7.63 3.32
CA GLN A 10 32.97 -8.93 3.76
C GLN A 10 33.40 -9.82 2.58
N CYS A 11 32.74 -9.69 1.43
CA CYS A 11 33.13 -10.40 0.20
C CYS A 11 34.47 -9.89 -0.35
N LYS A 12 34.75 -8.58 -0.22
CA LYS A 12 36.04 -7.98 -0.60
C LYS A 12 37.17 -8.47 0.30
N GLU A 13 36.91 -8.62 1.61
CA GLU A 13 37.88 -9.14 2.58
C GLU A 13 38.23 -10.62 2.35
N SER A 14 37.27 -11.40 1.83
CA SER A 14 37.46 -12.84 1.54
C SER A 14 37.98 -13.15 0.14
N GLY A 15 38.21 -12.12 -0.71
CA GLY A 15 38.75 -12.28 -2.07
C GLY A 15 37.81 -13.01 -3.05
N LYS A 16 36.56 -13.27 -2.67
CA LYS A 16 35.56 -13.90 -3.54
C LYS A 16 34.98 -12.87 -4.51
N THR A 17 35.25 -13.05 -5.80
CA THR A 17 34.79 -12.14 -6.87
C THR A 17 33.58 -12.66 -7.64
N THR A 18 33.18 -13.91 -7.41
CA THR A 18 32.07 -14.57 -8.11
C THR A 18 31.22 -15.37 -7.12
N PHE A 19 29.89 -15.22 -7.22
CA PHE A 19 28.91 -15.98 -6.44
C PHE A 19 28.05 -16.81 -7.40
N SER A 20 27.67 -18.00 -6.97
CA SER A 20 26.72 -18.83 -7.72
C SER A 20 25.31 -18.22 -7.68
N TYR A 21 24.47 -18.59 -8.65
CA TYR A 21 23.07 -18.13 -8.66
C TYR A 21 22.33 -18.56 -7.39
N GLU A 22 22.65 -19.74 -6.85
CA GLU A 22 22.09 -20.31 -5.62
C GLU A 22 22.54 -19.53 -4.37
N GLU A 23 23.81 -19.11 -4.31
CA GLU A 23 24.34 -18.28 -3.22
C GLU A 23 23.71 -16.87 -3.22
N ILE A 24 23.52 -16.30 -4.41
CA ILE A 24 22.86 -15.00 -4.60
C ILE A 24 21.39 -15.11 -4.18
N ILE A 25 20.67 -16.16 -4.61
CA ILE A 25 19.28 -16.39 -4.22
C ILE A 25 19.17 -16.61 -2.71
N ALA A 26 20.03 -17.42 -2.08
CA ALA A 26 20.01 -17.64 -0.64
C ALA A 26 20.24 -16.36 0.19
N HIS A 27 21.05 -15.42 -0.32
CA HIS A 27 21.30 -14.14 0.36
C HIS A 27 20.21 -13.08 0.07
N LEU A 28 19.61 -13.11 -1.12
CA LEU A 28 18.35 -12.40 -1.41
C LEU A 28 17.17 -12.97 -0.59
N ASP A 29 17.24 -14.26 -0.22
CA ASP A 29 16.28 -15.00 0.59
C ASP A 29 16.47 -14.84 2.11
N ALA A 30 17.43 -14.04 2.56
CA ALA A 30 17.34 -13.39 3.87
C ALA A 30 16.21 -12.33 3.82
N LYS A 31 14.97 -12.78 3.58
CA LYS A 31 13.78 -11.98 3.27
C LYS A 31 13.53 -10.90 4.34
N PRO A 32 13.73 -9.60 4.07
CA PRO A 32 12.65 -8.66 4.37
C PRO A 32 11.58 -8.99 3.33
N SER A 33 10.69 -9.90 3.71
CA SER A 33 9.58 -10.40 2.91
C SER A 33 8.94 -9.25 2.15
N ASN A 34 8.57 -9.44 0.88
CA ASN A 34 7.89 -8.45 0.03
C ASN A 34 6.92 -7.54 0.81
N ASN A 35 6.21 -8.11 1.78
CA ASN A 35 5.34 -7.44 2.74
C ASN A 35 6.00 -6.31 3.55
N MET A 36 7.24 -6.43 4.03
CA MET A 36 7.95 -5.35 4.72
C MET A 36 8.24 -4.17 3.77
N LEU A 37 8.66 -4.44 2.54
CA LEU A 37 8.84 -3.38 1.53
C LEU A 37 7.51 -2.70 1.18
N LEU A 38 6.45 -3.50 0.99
CA LEU A 38 5.10 -2.99 0.76
C LEU A 38 4.59 -2.17 1.94
N ALA A 39 4.77 -2.65 3.18
CA ALA A 39 4.37 -1.95 4.39
C ALA A 39 5.10 -0.63 4.55
N THR A 40 6.40 -0.58 4.25
CA THR A 40 7.16 0.67 4.25
C THR A 40 6.58 1.65 3.23
N LYS A 41 6.33 1.21 1.99
CA LYS A 41 5.71 2.06 0.95
C LYS A 41 4.32 2.56 1.34
N ILE A 42 3.50 1.73 2.00
CA ILE A 42 2.16 2.10 2.48
C ILE A 42 2.26 3.18 3.56
N VAL A 43 3.16 2.99 4.54
CA VAL A 43 3.35 3.94 5.64
C VAL A 43 3.95 5.26 5.16
N GLU A 44 4.94 5.21 4.27
CA GLU A 44 5.52 6.40 3.63
C GLU A 44 4.46 7.20 2.86
N TYR A 45 3.58 6.50 2.14
CA TYR A 45 2.48 7.14 1.44
C TYR A 45 1.46 7.78 2.39
N LEU A 46 1.05 7.08 3.45
CA LEU A 46 0.16 7.66 4.46
C LEU A 46 0.77 8.94 5.04
N ASN A 47 2.04 8.87 5.45
CA ASN A 47 2.76 10.01 6.01
C ASN A 47 2.83 11.21 5.06
N SER A 48 3.07 10.98 3.77
CA SER A 48 3.12 12.07 2.79
C SER A 48 1.76 12.70 2.54
N GLN A 49 0.67 11.93 2.61
CA GLN A 49 -0.69 12.45 2.40
C GLN A 49 -1.23 13.24 3.59
N VAL A 50 -0.89 12.86 4.82
CA VAL A 50 -1.53 13.44 6.04
C VAL A 50 -0.56 14.19 6.95
N GLY A 51 0.71 14.34 6.54
CA GLY A 51 1.73 15.07 7.30
C GLY A 51 2.12 14.38 8.61
N SER A 52 2.02 13.05 8.67
CA SER A 52 2.33 12.25 9.86
C SER A 52 3.71 11.59 9.80
N THR A 53 4.12 10.96 10.91
CA THR A 53 5.42 10.30 11.05
C THR A 53 5.29 8.84 11.54
N PHE A 54 4.27 8.12 11.08
CA PHE A 54 4.09 6.69 11.38
C PHE A 54 5.26 5.85 10.88
N THR A 55 5.46 4.67 11.47
CA THR A 55 6.60 3.79 11.15
C THR A 55 6.20 2.33 11.15
N THR A 56 6.82 1.55 10.25
CA THR A 56 6.72 0.07 10.22
C THR A 56 7.42 -0.61 11.39
N LYS A 57 8.24 0.11 12.17
CA LYS A 57 8.80 -0.38 13.44
C LYS A 57 7.71 -0.65 14.49
N SER A 58 6.54 0.01 14.36
CA SER A 58 5.40 -0.25 15.23
C SER A 58 4.79 -1.60 14.90
N LYS A 59 4.87 -2.54 15.87
CA LYS A 59 4.30 -3.89 15.74
C LYS A 59 2.85 -3.84 15.28
N LYS A 60 2.04 -2.95 15.86
CA LYS A 60 0.61 -2.84 15.53
C LYS A 60 0.37 -2.35 14.09
N THR A 61 1.15 -1.38 13.63
CA THR A 61 1.04 -0.87 12.25
C THR A 61 1.40 -1.96 11.25
N LEU A 62 2.49 -2.69 11.53
CA LEU A 62 2.95 -3.78 10.69
C LEU A 62 1.97 -4.95 10.67
N GLU A 63 1.39 -5.33 11.82
CA GLU A 63 0.36 -6.37 11.94
C GLU A 63 -0.87 -6.06 11.08
N LEU A 64 -1.38 -4.83 11.15
CA LEU A 64 -2.58 -4.42 10.39
C LEU A 64 -2.34 -4.48 8.89
N ILE A 65 -1.18 -3.97 8.43
CA ILE A 65 -0.82 -3.99 7.02
C ILE A 65 -0.62 -5.43 6.53
N ASN A 66 0.15 -6.24 7.26
CA ASN A 66 0.40 -7.62 6.90
C ASN A 66 -0.90 -8.44 6.84
N ALA A 67 -1.84 -8.19 7.75
CA ALA A 67 -3.14 -8.85 7.72
C ALA A 67 -3.90 -8.54 6.43
N ARG A 68 -4.00 -7.27 6.02
CA ARG A 68 -4.68 -6.93 4.75
C ARG A 68 -3.92 -7.46 3.52
N LEU A 69 -2.58 -7.44 3.53
CA LEU A 69 -1.78 -8.04 2.46
C LEU A 69 -2.04 -9.56 2.35
N SER A 70 -2.20 -10.27 3.48
CA SER A 70 -2.50 -11.70 3.49
C SER A 70 -3.91 -12.04 3.00
N GLU A 71 -4.83 -11.07 3.05
CA GLU A 71 -6.18 -11.19 2.49
C GLU A 71 -6.22 -10.94 0.98
N GLY A 72 -5.09 -10.56 0.37
CA GLY A 72 -4.97 -10.33 -1.07
C GLY A 72 -5.03 -8.87 -1.49
N TYR A 73 -5.16 -7.93 -0.55
CA TYR A 73 -5.15 -6.51 -0.87
C TYR A 73 -3.76 -6.05 -1.32
N THR A 74 -3.75 -5.19 -2.33
CA THR A 74 -2.57 -4.69 -3.01
C THR A 74 -2.17 -3.31 -2.51
N LEU A 75 -0.90 -2.92 -2.71
CA LEU A 75 -0.42 -1.56 -2.42
C LEU A 75 -1.33 -0.47 -3.00
N HIS A 76 -1.91 -0.71 -4.19
CA HIS A 76 -2.80 0.25 -4.83
C HIS A 76 -4.09 0.47 -4.01
N GLU A 77 -4.69 -0.59 -3.50
CA GLU A 77 -5.93 -0.51 -2.69
C GLU A 77 -5.68 0.18 -1.35
N PHE A 78 -4.51 -0.04 -0.73
CA PHE A 78 -4.11 0.74 0.45
C PHE A 78 -4.02 2.23 0.15
N LYS A 79 -3.39 2.61 -0.97
CA LYS A 79 -3.30 4.02 -1.37
C LYS A 79 -4.68 4.61 -1.61
N LEU A 80 -5.58 3.85 -2.25
CA LEU A 80 -6.95 4.30 -2.51
C LEU A 80 -7.73 4.55 -1.21
N VAL A 81 -7.62 3.67 -0.21
CA VAL A 81 -8.20 3.90 1.13
C VAL A 81 -7.63 5.16 1.79
N ILE A 82 -6.31 5.38 1.68
CA ILE A 82 -5.64 6.58 2.22
C ILE A 82 -6.17 7.82 1.51
N ASP A 83 -6.21 7.83 0.18
CA ASP A 83 -6.63 8.98 -0.62
C ASP A 83 -8.06 9.38 -0.30
N ARG A 84 -8.99 8.41 -0.28
CA ARG A 84 -10.41 8.69 0.03
C ARG A 84 -10.58 9.27 1.42
N LYS A 85 -9.92 8.69 2.42
CA LYS A 85 -10.06 9.18 3.81
C LYS A 85 -9.31 10.47 4.05
N ALA A 86 -8.15 10.66 3.44
CA ALA A 86 -7.48 11.96 3.45
C ALA A 86 -8.39 13.02 2.81
N GLN A 87 -8.96 12.77 1.64
CA GLN A 87 -9.85 13.74 0.99
C GLN A 87 -11.08 14.10 1.85
N GLN A 88 -11.67 13.13 2.55
CA GLN A 88 -12.86 13.35 3.39
C GLN A 88 -12.55 13.96 4.75
N TRP A 89 -11.43 13.58 5.38
CA TRP A 89 -11.17 13.87 6.79
C TRP A 89 -10.04 14.87 7.03
N LEU A 90 -9.15 15.05 6.05
CA LEU A 90 -8.13 16.08 6.15
C LEU A 90 -8.83 17.44 6.24
N PHE A 91 -8.39 18.28 7.18
CA PHE A 91 -9.00 19.58 7.52
C PHE A 91 -10.37 19.52 8.23
N THR A 92 -10.78 18.37 8.76
CA THR A 92 -11.93 18.26 9.67
C THR A 92 -11.51 17.69 11.02
N GLU A 93 -12.42 17.71 12.00
CA GLU A 93 -12.24 17.04 13.30
C GLU A 93 -11.94 15.54 13.18
N GLN A 94 -12.23 14.94 12.03
CA GLN A 94 -11.97 13.53 11.75
C GLN A 94 -10.51 13.27 11.34
N ALA A 95 -9.69 14.29 11.07
CA ALA A 95 -8.28 14.15 10.70
C ALA A 95 -7.49 13.31 11.73
N LYS A 96 -7.85 13.39 13.03
CA LYS A 96 -7.26 12.57 14.11
C LYS A 96 -7.40 11.05 13.90
N TYR A 97 -8.29 10.62 13.01
CA TYR A 97 -8.52 9.23 12.66
C TYR A 97 -7.71 8.77 11.44
N LEU A 98 -6.94 9.64 10.79
CA LEU A 98 -6.03 9.31 9.69
C LEU A 98 -4.75 8.61 10.20
N ARG A 99 -4.93 7.39 10.72
CA ARG A 99 -3.86 6.58 11.30
C ARG A 99 -4.03 5.10 10.92
N PRO A 100 -2.96 4.28 10.94
CA PRO A 100 -3.02 2.89 10.52
C PRO A 100 -4.10 2.07 11.23
N THR A 101 -4.31 2.29 12.53
CA THR A 101 -5.30 1.56 13.34
C THR A 101 -6.74 1.81 12.92
N THR A 102 -7.04 2.98 12.34
CA THR A 102 -8.37 3.27 11.82
C THR A 102 -8.48 2.84 10.36
N LEU A 103 -7.51 3.22 9.53
CA LEU A 103 -7.58 3.04 8.08
C LEU A 103 -7.47 1.57 7.67
N PHE A 104 -6.65 0.79 8.37
CA PHE A 104 -6.36 -0.61 8.04
C PHE A 104 -7.02 -1.59 9.01
N ASN A 105 -8.12 -1.17 9.65
CA ASN A 105 -8.88 -2.05 10.51
C ASN A 105 -9.66 -3.08 9.68
N ALA A 106 -9.83 -4.28 10.24
CA ALA A 106 -10.41 -5.41 9.51
C ALA A 106 -11.87 -5.19 9.08
N THR A 107 -12.65 -4.44 9.86
CA THR A 107 -14.09 -4.28 9.64
C THR A 107 -14.42 -3.20 8.62
N LYS A 108 -13.54 -2.20 8.44
CA LYS A 108 -13.83 -1.02 7.62
C LYS A 108 -12.92 -0.88 6.41
N PHE A 109 -11.82 -1.63 6.30
CA PHE A 109 -10.91 -1.49 5.18
C PHE A 109 -11.61 -1.65 3.83
N GLU A 110 -12.37 -2.74 3.65
CA GLU A 110 -13.15 -3.00 2.43
C GLU A 110 -14.23 -1.94 2.20
N ILE A 111 -14.86 -1.46 3.27
CA ILE A 111 -15.88 -0.40 3.20
C ILE A 111 -15.24 0.89 2.66
N TYR A 112 -14.11 1.31 3.22
CA TYR A 112 -13.38 2.48 2.75
C TYR A 112 -12.83 2.28 1.33
N LEU A 113 -12.50 1.04 0.95
CA LEU A 113 -12.05 0.69 -0.39
C LEU A 113 -13.16 0.72 -1.45
N ASN A 114 -14.42 0.59 -1.04
CA ASN A 114 -15.57 0.63 -1.96
C ASN A 114 -16.42 1.89 -1.80
N GLU A 115 -16.03 2.80 -0.92
CA GLU A 115 -16.74 4.06 -0.72
C GLU A 115 -16.68 4.90 -1.99
N SER A 116 -17.84 5.34 -2.48
CA SER A 116 -17.92 6.21 -3.64
C SER A 116 -17.49 7.63 -3.27
N ASP A 117 -16.72 8.26 -4.14
CA ASP A 117 -16.43 9.69 -4.06
C ASP A 117 -17.73 10.45 -4.36
N ILE A 118 -18.54 10.66 -3.32
CA ILE A 118 -19.80 11.43 -3.40
C ILE A 118 -19.53 12.94 -3.60
N THR A 119 -18.27 13.36 -3.71
CA THR A 119 -17.88 14.71 -4.07
C THR A 119 -17.41 14.75 -5.53
N ASN A 120 -18.31 15.23 -6.40
CA ASN A 120 -18.13 15.51 -7.83
C ASN A 120 -18.32 14.33 -8.80
N GLY A 121 -19.58 13.89 -8.92
CA GLY A 121 -20.22 13.55 -10.20
C GLY A 121 -19.36 12.91 -11.29
N LYS A 122 -18.92 11.66 -11.08
CA LYS A 122 -18.99 10.56 -12.06
C LYS A 122 -18.32 9.32 -11.44
N PRO A 123 -19.08 8.25 -11.15
CA PRO A 123 -18.49 7.00 -10.72
C PRO A 123 -17.88 6.30 -11.95
N THR A 124 -16.55 6.31 -12.06
CA THR A 124 -15.82 5.64 -13.16
C THR A 124 -15.35 4.25 -12.76
N THR A 125 -16.29 3.35 -12.42
CA THR A 125 -15.96 1.92 -12.52
C THR A 125 -15.99 1.50 -13.99
N LYS A 126 -15.13 0.54 -14.38
CA LYS A 126 -15.10 -0.03 -15.74
C LYS A 126 -16.47 -0.54 -16.19
N LEU A 127 -17.28 -1.04 -15.25
CA LEU A 127 -18.65 -1.51 -15.48
C LEU A 127 -19.65 -0.37 -15.74
N GLN A 128 -19.50 0.77 -15.07
CA GLN A 128 -20.36 1.93 -15.33
C GLN A 128 -20.07 2.61 -16.67
N LYS A 129 -18.80 2.65 -17.10
CA LYS A 129 -18.44 3.14 -18.44
C LYS A 129 -19.13 2.34 -19.56
N ILE A 130 -19.21 1.02 -19.40
CA ILE A 130 -19.90 0.14 -20.34
C ILE A 130 -21.42 0.40 -20.32
N GLY A 131 -22.01 0.53 -19.13
CA GLY A 131 -23.45 0.82 -18.99
C GLY A 131 -23.88 2.16 -19.62
N VAL A 132 -23.08 3.21 -19.44
CA VAL A 132 -23.34 4.53 -20.05
C VAL A 132 -23.24 4.45 -21.57
N ALA A 133 -22.18 3.83 -22.11
CA ALA A 133 -21.99 3.67 -23.55
C ALA A 133 -23.13 2.87 -24.22
N ILE A 134 -23.67 1.85 -23.54
CA ILE A 134 -24.81 1.08 -24.03
C ILE A 134 -26.09 1.93 -24.07
N ASN A 135 -26.34 2.77 -23.07
CA ASN A 135 -27.55 3.59 -23.01
C ASN A 135 -27.53 4.74 -24.03
N GLU A 136 -26.36 5.36 -24.26
CA GLU A 136 -26.18 6.36 -25.31
C GLU A 136 -26.34 5.75 -26.71
N ALA A 137 -25.77 4.56 -26.95
CA ALA A 137 -25.94 3.85 -28.22
C ALA A 137 -27.41 3.48 -28.51
N LYS A 138 -28.19 3.17 -27.47
CA LYS A 138 -29.63 2.86 -27.59
C LYS A 138 -30.53 4.10 -27.77
N SER A 139 -30.05 5.28 -27.37
CA SER A 139 -30.81 6.54 -27.55
C SER A 139 -30.54 7.20 -28.91
N ASN A 140 -29.45 6.80 -29.58
CA ASN A 140 -29.06 7.30 -30.91
C ASN A 140 -29.48 6.36 -32.06
N TRP A 141 -30.38 5.41 -31.78
CA TRP A 141 -31.06 4.57 -32.75
C TRP A 141 -32.56 4.64 -32.47
#